data_AF-A0A9D6CKL1-F1
#
_entry.id   AF-A0A9D6CKL1-F1
#
_cell.length_a   1.000
_cell.length_b   1.000
_cell.length_c   1.000
_cell.angle_alpha   90.00
_cell.angle_beta   90.00
_cell.angle_gamma   90.00
#
_symmetry.space_group_name_H-M   'P 1'
#
loop_
_entity.id
_entity.type
_entity.pdbx_description
1 polymer ?
#
loop_
_entity_poly.entity_id
_entity_poly.type
_entity_poly.pdbx_seq_one_letter_code
_entity_poly.pdbx_strand_id
1 'polypeptide(L)'
;MLPIVALYAASVVYSAIRYVVFAPKNLENLPVFVVNKGVSMAAALCFALGFLAQLRKFRGKTPVVAPADWFRAGVFGAIWHIPMSLAILRPSYFKEFFMKAADGSVPHDARMSFEGELVFMFGGLAAAGVFLLLRPQWNAVTRWWLSLGTMGVLFAHVVAMGYCRGLNINKTHAYLPPMWFLSAIGIALALWWLLRTPRREP
;
A
#
# COMPACT_ATOMS: atom_id res chain seq x y z
N MET A 1 -5.52 -19.53 -5.59
CA MET A 1 -4.44 -19.31 -4.61
C MET A 1 -3.09 -19.02 -5.26
N LEU A 2 -2.63 -19.80 -6.24
CA LEU A 2 -1.35 -19.56 -6.93
C LEU A 2 -1.11 -18.10 -7.40
N PRO A 3 -2.09 -17.38 -8.00
CA PRO A 3 -1.85 -16.00 -8.43
C PRO A 3 -1.59 -15.01 -7.29
N ILE A 4 -2.19 -15.25 -6.12
CA ILE A 4 -1.98 -14.43 -4.92
C ILE A 4 -0.55 -14.65 -4.41
N VAL A 5 -0.14 -15.91 -4.27
CA VAL A 5 1.22 -16.27 -3.81
C VAL A 5 2.26 -15.70 -4.77
N ALA A 6 2.04 -15.83 -6.07
CA ALA A 6 2.93 -15.27 -7.10
C ALA A 6 3.06 -13.75 -6.99
N LEU A 7 1.96 -13.03 -6.74
CA LEU A 7 1.98 -11.58 -6.56
C LEU A 7 2.79 -11.15 -5.33
N TYR A 8 2.61 -11.85 -4.20
CA TYR A 8 3.39 -11.60 -2.99
C TYR A 8 4.88 -11.89 -3.20
N ALA A 9 5.20 -13.05 -3.77
CA ALA A 9 6.57 -13.44 -4.08
C ALA A 9 7.24 -12.43 -5.01
N ALA A 10 6.57 -12.04 -6.11
CA ALA A 10 7.07 -11.04 -7.05
C ALA A 10 7.29 -9.68 -6.37
N SER A 11 6.39 -9.26 -5.49
CA SER A 11 6.51 -7.99 -4.77
C SER A 11 7.68 -7.97 -3.79
N VAL A 12 7.92 -9.09 -3.08
CA VAL A 12 9.06 -9.24 -2.17
C VAL A 12 10.38 -9.34 -2.95
N VAL A 13 10.43 -10.12 -4.02
CA VAL A 13 11.61 -10.21 -4.91
C VAL A 13 11.94 -8.85 -5.51
N TYR A 14 10.93 -8.10 -5.97
CA TYR A 14 11.12 -6.73 -6.47
C TYR A 14 11.71 -5.80 -5.39
N SER A 15 11.19 -5.88 -4.16
CA SER A 15 11.72 -5.13 -3.02
C SER A 15 13.19 -5.50 -2.74
N ALA A 16 13.52 -6.80 -2.73
CA ALA A 16 14.86 -7.28 -2.49
C ALA A 16 15.84 -6.80 -3.56
N ILE A 17 15.50 -6.95 -4.84
CA ILE A 17 16.33 -6.45 -5.95
C ILE A 17 16.61 -4.95 -5.75
N ARG A 18 15.57 -4.16 -5.47
CA ARG A 18 15.70 -2.70 -5.39
C ARG A 18 16.49 -2.21 -4.17
N TYR A 19 16.29 -2.82 -3.00
CA TYR A 19 16.85 -2.33 -1.74
C TYR A 19 18.07 -3.11 -1.24
N VAL A 20 18.37 -4.27 -1.83
CA VAL A 20 19.52 -5.10 -1.46
C VAL A 20 20.55 -5.07 -2.56
N VAL A 21 20.17 -5.47 -3.78
CA VAL A 21 21.11 -5.57 -4.91
C VAL A 21 21.57 -4.19 -5.35
N PHE A 22 20.64 -3.25 -5.54
CA PHE A 22 20.96 -1.88 -5.97
C PHE A 22 21.19 -0.88 -4.82
N ALA A 23 21.08 -1.31 -3.57
CA ALA A 23 21.38 -0.49 -2.39
C ALA A 23 22.03 -1.31 -1.25
N PRO A 24 23.25 -1.86 -1.45
CA PRO A 24 23.85 -2.85 -0.55
C PRO A 24 24.03 -2.39 0.90
N LYS A 25 24.10 -1.07 1.13
CA LYS A 25 24.20 -0.46 2.47
C LYS A 25 22.98 -0.74 3.38
N ASN A 26 21.89 -1.31 2.85
CA ASN A 26 20.70 -1.67 3.63
C ASN A 26 20.67 -3.14 4.08
N LEU A 27 21.74 -3.92 3.86
CA LEU A 27 21.80 -5.34 4.24
C LEU A 27 21.53 -5.58 5.74
N GLU A 28 21.96 -4.69 6.62
CA GLU A 28 21.73 -4.85 8.08
C GLU A 28 20.27 -4.60 8.49
N ASN A 29 19.50 -3.97 7.62
CA ASN A 29 18.12 -3.54 7.83
C ASN A 29 17.10 -4.52 7.21
N LEU A 30 17.59 -5.66 6.70
CA LEU A 30 16.97 -6.51 5.69
C LEU A 30 15.60 -7.11 6.02
N PRO A 31 15.42 -7.86 7.13
CA PRO A 31 14.27 -8.76 7.19
C PRO A 31 12.97 -7.98 7.30
N VAL A 32 12.89 -7.02 8.21
CA VAL A 32 11.64 -6.27 8.41
C VAL A 32 11.46 -5.20 7.33
N PHE A 33 12.49 -4.44 6.96
CA PHE A 33 12.33 -3.33 6.01
C PHE A 33 11.96 -3.78 4.60
N VAL A 34 12.66 -4.78 4.07
CA VAL A 34 12.46 -5.24 2.68
C VAL A 34 11.15 -6.00 2.54
N VAL A 35 10.86 -6.91 3.49
CA VAL A 35 9.62 -7.69 3.49
C VAL A 35 8.43 -6.77 3.69
N ASN A 36 8.50 -5.80 4.61
CA ASN A 36 7.41 -4.84 4.84
C ASN A 36 7.02 -4.08 3.57
N LYS A 37 8.01 -3.63 2.78
CA LYS A 37 7.74 -2.96 1.49
C LYS A 37 7.12 -3.89 0.45
N GLY A 38 7.59 -5.13 0.37
CA GLY A 38 7.03 -6.13 -0.54
C GLY A 38 5.59 -6.47 -0.19
N VAL A 39 5.33 -6.76 1.08
CA VAL A 39 4.02 -7.11 1.62
C VAL A 39 3.02 -5.96 1.47
N SER A 40 3.43 -4.71 1.73
CA SER A 40 2.53 -3.56 1.61
C SER A 40 2.13 -3.27 0.16
N MET A 41 3.07 -3.40 -0.78
CA MET A 41 2.76 -3.30 -2.21
C MET A 41 1.85 -4.43 -2.67
N ALA A 42 2.13 -5.67 -2.28
CA ALA A 42 1.28 -6.82 -2.60
C ALA A 42 -0.15 -6.63 -2.05
N ALA A 43 -0.29 -6.12 -0.82
CA ALA A 43 -1.59 -5.83 -0.21
C ALA A 43 -2.39 -4.81 -1.02
N ALA A 44 -1.78 -3.69 -1.39
CA ALA A 44 -2.40 -2.65 -2.20
C ALA A 44 -2.85 -3.19 -3.58
N LEU A 45 -1.98 -3.97 -4.24
CA LEU A 45 -2.30 -4.58 -5.53
C LEU A 45 -3.37 -5.67 -5.42
N CYS A 46 -3.44 -6.41 -4.30
CA CYS A 46 -4.53 -7.34 -4.03
C CYS A 46 -5.88 -6.62 -3.95
N PHE A 47 -5.96 -5.48 -3.24
CA PHE A 47 -7.18 -4.68 -3.24
C PHE A 47 -7.57 -4.24 -4.65
N ALA A 48 -6.61 -3.77 -5.45
CA ALA A 48 -6.85 -3.37 -6.83
C ALA A 48 -7.39 -4.51 -7.71
N LEU A 49 -6.75 -5.68 -7.64
CA LEU A 49 -7.17 -6.87 -8.39
C LEU A 49 -8.53 -7.42 -7.92
N GLY A 50 -8.87 -7.23 -6.64
CA GLY A 50 -10.20 -7.53 -6.11
C GLY A 50 -11.30 -6.76 -6.84
N PHE A 51 -11.14 -5.45 -7.04
CA PHE A 51 -12.10 -4.64 -7.79
C PHE A 51 -12.11 -4.96 -9.28
N LEU A 52 -10.97 -5.30 -9.89
CA LEU A 52 -10.94 -5.79 -11.27
C LEU A 52 -11.71 -7.10 -11.42
N ALA A 53 -11.50 -8.05 -10.51
CA ALA A 53 -12.22 -9.32 -10.49
C ALA A 53 -13.72 -9.10 -10.28
N GLN A 54 -14.11 -8.15 -9.43
CA GLN A 54 -15.51 -7.77 -9.22
C GLN A 54 -16.14 -7.20 -10.49
N LEU A 55 -15.44 -6.29 -11.18
CA LEU A 55 -15.91 -5.73 -12.45
C LEU A 55 -16.04 -6.80 -13.54
N ARG A 56 -15.08 -7.74 -13.61
CA ARG A 56 -15.14 -8.88 -14.54
C ARG A 56 -16.35 -9.77 -14.24
N LYS A 57 -16.56 -10.13 -12.97
CA LYS A 57 -17.72 -10.91 -12.53
C LYS A 57 -19.03 -10.22 -12.91
N PHE A 58 -19.13 -8.92 -12.69
CA PHE A 58 -20.30 -8.14 -13.07
C PHE A 58 -20.56 -8.16 -14.60
N ARG A 59 -19.50 -8.16 -15.41
CA ARG A 59 -19.58 -8.27 -16.88
C ARG A 59 -19.79 -9.70 -17.38
N GLY A 60 -20.25 -10.62 -16.52
CA GLY A 60 -20.51 -12.01 -16.88
C GLY A 60 -19.26 -12.85 -17.11
N LYS A 61 -18.05 -12.37 -16.76
CA LYS A 61 -16.81 -13.13 -16.90
C LYS A 61 -16.49 -13.88 -15.61
N THR A 62 -16.12 -15.15 -15.70
CA THR A 62 -15.64 -15.93 -14.57
C THR A 62 -14.21 -15.50 -14.20
N PRO A 63 -13.98 -14.87 -13.03
CA PRO A 63 -12.63 -14.49 -12.64
C PRO A 63 -11.85 -15.73 -12.17
N VAL A 64 -10.54 -15.78 -12.50
CA VAL A 64 -9.63 -16.87 -12.09
C VAL A 64 -9.51 -16.99 -10.57
N VAL A 65 -9.59 -15.86 -9.86
CA VAL A 65 -9.58 -15.77 -8.41
C VAL A 65 -10.75 -14.89 -8.00
N ALA A 66 -11.52 -15.33 -7.00
CA ALA A 66 -12.71 -14.61 -6.56
C ALA A 66 -12.34 -13.23 -5.98
N PRO A 67 -13.19 -12.20 -6.15
CA PRO A 67 -12.93 -10.86 -5.59
C PRO A 67 -12.68 -10.87 -4.07
N ALA A 68 -13.41 -11.72 -3.36
CA ALA A 68 -13.29 -11.87 -1.91
C ALA A 68 -11.92 -12.43 -1.48
N ASP A 69 -11.32 -13.33 -2.27
CA ASP A 69 -10.02 -13.91 -1.95
C ASP A 69 -8.90 -12.89 -2.14
N TRP A 70 -8.97 -12.07 -3.19
CA TRP A 70 -8.09 -10.91 -3.35
C TRP A 70 -8.23 -9.92 -2.19
N PHE A 71 -9.45 -9.60 -1.78
CA PHE A 71 -9.68 -8.70 -0.65
C PHE A 71 -9.08 -9.26 0.65
N ARG A 72 -9.34 -10.54 0.97
CA ARG A 72 -8.76 -11.22 2.14
C ARG A 72 -7.23 -11.24 2.10
N ALA A 73 -6.65 -11.50 0.93
CA ALA A 73 -5.19 -11.44 0.76
C ALA A 73 -4.66 -10.01 0.96
N GLY A 74 -5.38 -8.98 0.53
CA GLY A 74 -5.04 -7.58 0.82
C GLY A 74 -5.08 -7.27 2.32
N VAL A 75 -6.13 -7.73 3.01
CA VAL A 75 -6.27 -7.59 4.48
C VAL A 75 -5.14 -8.29 5.22
N PHE A 76 -4.79 -9.51 4.82
CA PHE A 76 -3.65 -10.24 5.38
C PHE A 76 -2.36 -9.41 5.30
N GLY A 77 -2.06 -8.86 4.12
CA GLY A 77 -0.86 -8.03 3.96
C GLY A 77 -0.91 -6.74 4.76
N ALA A 78 -2.08 -6.10 4.87
CA ALA A 78 -2.26 -4.92 5.72
C ALA A 78 -2.02 -5.22 7.21
N ILE A 79 -2.55 -6.34 7.71
CA ILE A 79 -2.37 -6.80 9.10
C ILE A 79 -0.89 -7.00 9.43
N TRP A 80 -0.09 -7.50 8.49
CA TRP A 80 1.35 -7.65 8.69
C TRP A 80 2.14 -6.36 8.46
N HIS A 81 1.73 -5.55 7.50
CA HIS A 81 2.38 -4.28 7.16
C HIS A 81 2.38 -3.28 8.33
N ILE A 82 1.26 -3.15 9.03
CA ILE A 82 1.10 -2.19 10.13
C ILE A 82 2.11 -2.42 11.27
N PRO A 83 2.15 -3.58 11.95
CA PRO A 83 3.08 -3.81 13.05
C PRO A 83 4.53 -3.78 12.60
N MET A 84 4.85 -4.30 11.40
CA MET A 84 6.21 -4.17 10.87
C MET A 84 6.60 -2.69 10.71
N SER A 85 5.73 -1.86 10.15
CA SER A 85 6.00 -0.42 9.96
C SER A 85 6.20 0.32 11.27
N LEU A 86 5.40 -0.01 12.30
CA LEU A 86 5.56 0.57 13.63
C LEU A 86 6.86 0.12 14.31
N ALA A 87 7.23 -1.16 14.17
CA ALA A 87 8.46 -1.70 14.77
C ALA A 87 9.74 -1.05 14.21
N ILE A 88 9.70 -0.57 12.97
CA ILE A 88 10.84 0.12 12.32
C ILE A 88 10.62 1.64 12.18
N LEU A 89 9.64 2.21 12.88
CA LEU A 89 9.37 3.65 12.85
C LEU A 89 10.42 4.42 13.67
N ARG A 90 11.58 4.66 13.07
CA ARG A 90 12.64 5.48 13.65
C ARG A 90 13.44 6.23 12.59
N PRO A 91 14.08 7.36 12.92
CA PRO A 91 14.86 8.16 12.00
C PRO A 91 15.90 7.37 11.20
N SER A 92 16.50 6.33 11.77
CA SER A 92 17.50 5.52 11.05
C SER A 92 16.95 4.77 9.83
N TYR A 93 15.64 4.46 9.78
CA TYR A 93 15.00 3.79 8.64
C TYR A 93 14.23 4.74 7.72
N PHE A 94 13.65 5.80 8.28
CA PHE A 94 12.73 6.70 7.58
C PHE A 94 13.07 8.17 7.85
N LYS A 95 14.30 8.58 7.55
CA LYS A 95 14.79 9.95 7.77
C LYS A 95 13.85 11.02 7.20
N GLU A 96 13.17 10.71 6.10
CA GLU A 96 12.25 11.63 5.44
C GLU A 96 11.00 11.92 6.27
N PHE A 97 10.61 11.04 7.20
CA PHE A 97 9.38 11.20 7.99
C PHE A 97 9.56 12.16 9.16
N PHE A 98 10.80 12.50 9.51
CA PHE A 98 11.12 13.26 10.71
C PHE A 98 11.69 14.63 10.35
N MET A 99 11.51 15.58 11.28
CA MET A 99 12.04 16.93 11.14
C MET A 99 13.58 16.90 11.08
N LYS A 100 14.14 17.71 10.18
CA LYS A 100 15.58 17.91 10.07
C LYS A 100 16.03 19.06 10.97
N ALA A 101 17.20 18.92 11.58
CA ALA A 101 17.87 20.00 12.30
C ALA A 101 18.44 21.03 11.31
N ALA A 102 18.92 22.16 11.83
CA ALA A 102 19.46 23.27 11.04
C ALA A 102 20.67 22.87 10.16
N ASP A 103 21.44 21.87 10.59
CA ASP A 103 22.57 21.28 9.85
C ASP A 103 22.13 20.22 8.81
N GLY A 104 20.82 19.99 8.67
CA GLY A 104 20.25 18.99 7.78
C GLY A 104 20.29 17.55 8.31
N SER A 105 20.82 17.32 9.51
CA SER A 105 20.79 16.02 10.18
C SER A 105 19.38 15.71 10.71
N VAL A 106 19.09 14.44 11.01
CA VAL A 106 17.84 14.02 11.66
C VAL A 106 18.19 13.46 13.04
N PRO A 107 17.92 14.21 14.13
CA PRO A 107 18.13 13.74 15.50
C PRO A 107 17.39 12.43 15.79
N HIS A 108 17.89 11.64 16.74
CA HIS A 108 17.24 10.37 17.11
C HIS A 108 15.86 10.59 17.76
N ASP A 109 15.71 11.69 18.48
CA ASP A 109 14.49 12.18 19.15
C ASP A 109 13.69 13.16 18.28
N ALA A 110 14.01 13.25 16.98
CA ALA A 110 13.31 14.14 16.07
C ALA A 110 11.79 13.87 16.08
N ARG A 111 11.01 14.95 16.17
CA ARG A 111 9.56 14.87 15.98
C ARG A 111 9.24 14.50 14.53
N MET A 112 8.07 13.90 14.33
CA MET A 112 7.56 13.64 13.01
C MET A 112 7.35 14.96 12.25
N SER A 113 7.73 14.98 10.98
CA SER A 113 7.41 16.08 10.06
C SER A 113 5.92 16.07 9.73
N PHE A 114 5.39 17.18 9.23
CA PHE A 114 4.01 17.25 8.75
C PHE A 114 3.72 16.18 7.68
N GLU A 115 4.67 15.95 6.77
CA GLU A 115 4.57 14.91 5.74
C GLU A 115 4.52 13.50 6.35
N GLY A 116 5.35 13.25 7.36
CA GLY A 116 5.30 12.01 8.12
C GLY A 116 3.95 11.83 8.82
N GLU A 117 3.43 12.87 9.48
CA GLU A 117 2.13 12.83 10.16
C GLU A 117 1.00 12.52 9.18
N LEU A 118 1.01 13.12 7.98
CA LEU A 118 0.03 12.80 6.92
C LEU A 118 0.10 11.33 6.49
N VAL A 119 1.30 10.76 6.34
CA VAL A 119 1.48 9.34 6.02
C VAL A 119 0.77 8.48 7.06
N PHE A 120 0.98 8.74 8.35
CA PHE A 120 0.38 7.94 9.42
C PHE A 120 -1.12 8.19 9.56
N MET A 121 -1.57 9.43 9.43
CA MET A 121 -2.99 9.78 9.48
C MET A 121 -3.77 9.03 8.40
N PHE A 122 -3.34 9.13 7.13
CA PHE A 122 -4.02 8.42 6.04
C PHE A 122 -3.84 6.90 6.14
N GLY A 123 -2.71 6.42 6.64
CA GLY A 123 -2.49 4.98 6.89
C GLY A 123 -3.48 4.43 7.93
N GLY A 124 -3.66 5.14 9.04
CA GLY A 124 -4.61 4.80 10.10
C GLY A 124 -6.06 4.87 9.62
N LEU A 125 -6.44 5.91 8.89
CA LEU A 125 -7.77 6.04 8.30
C LEU A 125 -8.05 4.94 7.25
N ALA A 126 -7.06 4.55 6.44
CA ALA A 126 -7.19 3.44 5.50
C ALA A 126 -7.40 2.10 6.24
N ALA A 127 -6.64 1.85 7.31
CA ALA A 127 -6.82 0.67 8.15
C ALA A 127 -8.21 0.63 8.81
N ALA A 128 -8.69 1.77 9.31
CA ALA A 128 -10.05 1.91 9.84
C ALA A 128 -11.11 1.63 8.77
N GLY A 129 -10.93 2.14 7.55
CA GLY A 129 -11.81 1.86 6.41
C GLY A 129 -11.86 0.37 6.05
N VAL A 130 -10.70 -0.30 5.99
CA VAL A 130 -10.61 -1.75 5.78
C VAL A 130 -11.32 -2.53 6.90
N PHE A 131 -11.13 -2.12 8.15
CA PHE A 131 -11.82 -2.72 9.30
C PHE A 131 -13.34 -2.58 9.20
N LEU A 132 -13.84 -1.41 8.81
CA LEU A 132 -15.28 -1.21 8.59
C LEU A 132 -15.79 -2.08 7.43
N LEU A 133 -15.03 -2.24 6.35
CA LEU A 133 -15.41 -3.09 5.20
C LEU A 133 -15.54 -4.57 5.54
N LEU A 134 -14.83 -5.05 6.57
CA LEU A 134 -14.94 -6.42 7.06
C LEU A 134 -16.27 -6.70 7.79
N ARG A 135 -17.04 -5.67 8.12
CA ARG A 135 -18.30 -5.82 8.83
C ARG A 135 -19.44 -6.29 7.90
N PRO A 136 -20.23 -7.30 8.31
CA PRO A 136 -21.26 -7.86 7.45
C PRO A 136 -22.50 -6.97 7.34
N GLN A 137 -22.71 -6.04 8.28
CA GLN A 137 -23.93 -5.22 8.41
C GLN A 137 -24.18 -4.22 7.26
N TRP A 138 -23.20 -4.00 6.38
CA TRP A 138 -23.33 -3.03 5.30
C TRP A 138 -24.06 -3.63 4.10
N ASN A 139 -25.08 -2.91 3.64
CA ASN A 139 -25.70 -3.17 2.35
C ASN A 139 -24.73 -2.88 1.19
N ALA A 140 -25.12 -3.24 -0.04
CA ALA A 140 -24.22 -3.17 -1.19
C ALA A 140 -23.79 -1.72 -1.52
N VAL A 141 -24.73 -0.77 -1.41
CA VAL A 141 -24.49 0.65 -1.74
C VAL A 141 -23.55 1.30 -0.72
N THR A 142 -23.79 1.09 0.58
CA THR A 142 -22.93 1.61 1.65
C THR A 142 -21.55 0.97 1.57
N ARG A 143 -21.46 -0.34 1.32
CA ARG A 143 -20.17 -1.03 1.13
C ARG A 143 -19.41 -0.47 -0.08
N TRP A 144 -20.11 -0.10 -1.15
CA TRP A 144 -19.50 0.53 -2.32
C TRP A 144 -18.91 1.91 -1.99
N TRP A 145 -19.67 2.79 -1.31
CA TRP A 145 -19.17 4.10 -0.87
C TRP A 145 -18.01 3.99 0.11
N LEU A 146 -18.11 3.06 1.06
CA LEU A 146 -17.05 2.78 2.01
C LEU A 146 -15.80 2.25 1.31
N SER A 147 -15.95 1.42 0.28
CA SER A 147 -14.84 0.95 -0.55
C SER A 147 -14.17 2.11 -1.29
N LEU A 148 -14.97 3.02 -1.85
CA LEU A 148 -14.45 4.19 -2.54
C LEU A 148 -13.68 5.12 -1.59
N GLY A 149 -14.26 5.41 -0.42
CA GLY A 149 -13.61 6.20 0.62
C GLY A 149 -12.32 5.56 1.12
N THR A 150 -12.35 4.25 1.43
CA THR A 150 -11.19 3.50 1.91
C THR A 150 -10.06 3.50 0.87
N MET A 151 -10.37 3.25 -0.41
CA MET A 151 -9.38 3.26 -1.47
C MET A 151 -8.86 4.67 -1.78
N GLY A 152 -9.70 5.71 -1.65
CA GLY A 152 -9.27 7.10 -1.77
C GLY A 152 -8.29 7.51 -0.67
N VAL A 153 -8.56 7.11 0.57
CA VAL A 153 -7.65 7.34 1.69
C VAL A 153 -6.36 6.51 1.56
N LEU A 154 -6.45 5.26 1.12
CA LEU A 154 -5.26 4.44 0.83
C LEU A 154 -4.41 5.07 -0.29
N PHE A 155 -5.05 5.63 -1.33
CA PHE A 155 -4.35 6.39 -2.37
C PHE A 155 -3.63 7.60 -1.77
N ALA A 156 -4.32 8.39 -0.94
CA ALA A 156 -3.74 9.54 -0.24
C ALA A 156 -2.54 9.14 0.64
N HIS A 157 -2.63 8.02 1.37
CA HIS A 157 -1.51 7.46 2.14
C HIS A 157 -0.28 7.20 1.27
N VAL A 158 -0.47 6.54 0.13
CA VAL A 158 0.65 6.20 -0.79
C VAL A 158 1.20 7.44 -1.51
N VAL A 159 0.35 8.43 -1.82
CA VAL A 159 0.80 9.72 -2.38
C VAL A 159 1.57 10.52 -1.34
N ALA A 160 1.11 10.58 -0.09
CA ALA A 160 1.84 11.23 1.01
C ALA A 160 3.23 10.60 1.22
N MET A 161 3.33 9.26 1.10
CA MET A 161 4.61 8.54 1.10
C MET A 161 5.54 8.99 -0.03
N GLY A 162 4.99 9.22 -1.23
CA GLY A 162 5.73 9.72 -2.38
C GLY A 162 6.18 11.18 -2.20
N TYR A 163 5.29 12.03 -1.69
CA TYR A 163 5.58 13.44 -1.39
C TYR A 163 6.71 13.58 -0.37
N CYS A 164 6.63 12.84 0.73
CA CYS A 164 7.62 12.83 1.80
C CYS A 164 9.03 12.44 1.31
N ARG A 165 9.13 11.51 0.36
CA ARG A 165 10.41 11.02 -0.20
C ARG A 165 10.97 11.90 -1.33
N GLY A 166 10.23 12.95 -1.71
CA GLY A 166 10.48 13.73 -2.91
C GLY A 166 10.09 12.95 -4.16
N LEU A 167 9.28 13.55 -5.03
CA LEU A 167 8.82 12.98 -6.30
C LEU A 167 9.93 12.84 -7.36
N ASN A 168 11.19 12.76 -6.94
CA ASN A 168 12.34 12.69 -7.83
C ASN A 168 12.52 11.26 -8.37
N ILE A 169 11.87 10.98 -9.49
CA ILE A 169 11.93 9.71 -10.22
C ILE A 169 13.37 9.40 -10.69
N ASN A 170 14.23 10.42 -10.84
CA ASN A 170 15.62 10.25 -11.29
C ASN A 170 16.54 9.71 -10.19
N LYS A 171 16.12 9.73 -8.91
CA LYS A 171 16.83 9.07 -7.79
C LYS A 171 16.42 7.61 -7.60
N THR A 172 15.89 6.97 -8.62
CA THR A 172 15.50 5.56 -8.56
C THR A 172 16.72 4.65 -8.64
N HIS A 173 16.85 3.74 -7.67
CA HIS A 173 17.88 2.69 -7.71
C HIS A 173 17.76 1.91 -9.03
N ALA A 174 18.75 2.06 -9.91
CA ALA A 174 18.83 1.41 -11.22
C ALA A 174 17.61 1.63 -12.13
N TYR A 175 17.02 2.84 -12.14
CA TYR A 175 15.83 3.19 -12.95
C TYR A 175 14.56 2.38 -12.62
N LEU A 176 14.58 1.56 -11.56
CA LEU A 176 13.42 0.81 -11.12
C LEU A 176 12.40 1.74 -10.43
N PRO A 177 11.13 1.76 -10.89
CA PRO A 177 10.13 2.67 -10.38
C PRO A 177 9.92 2.51 -8.87
N PRO A 178 9.64 3.59 -8.14
CA PRO A 178 9.35 3.48 -6.72
C PRO A 178 8.15 2.58 -6.43
N MET A 179 8.26 1.74 -5.40
CA MET A 179 7.15 0.85 -5.02
C MET A 179 5.89 1.63 -4.65
N TRP A 180 6.03 2.80 -4.00
CA TRP A 180 4.88 3.68 -3.73
C TRP A 180 4.21 4.11 -5.04
N PHE A 181 4.97 4.36 -6.10
CA PHE A 181 4.45 4.78 -7.40
C PHE A 181 3.69 3.65 -8.09
N LEU A 182 4.25 2.44 -8.09
CA LEU A 182 3.55 1.24 -8.60
C LEU A 182 2.24 0.98 -7.84
N SER A 183 2.26 1.08 -6.50
CA SER A 183 1.06 0.97 -5.67
C SER A 183 0.05 2.07 -6.00
N ALA A 184 0.49 3.31 -6.17
CA ALA A 184 -0.40 4.43 -6.52
C ALA A 184 -1.10 4.20 -7.86
N ILE A 185 -0.38 3.74 -8.89
CA ILE A 185 -0.98 3.37 -10.18
C ILE A 185 -2.01 2.25 -9.99
N GLY A 186 -1.65 1.19 -9.26
CA GLY A 186 -2.56 0.08 -8.98
C GLY A 186 -3.85 0.54 -8.28
N ILE A 187 -3.73 1.40 -7.27
CA ILE A 187 -4.87 1.97 -6.55
C ILE A 187 -5.70 2.91 -7.43
N ALA A 188 -5.07 3.73 -8.27
CA ALA A 188 -5.79 4.60 -9.21
C ALA A 188 -6.62 3.78 -10.21
N LEU A 189 -6.04 2.69 -10.73
CA LEU A 189 -6.78 1.73 -11.55
C LEU A 189 -7.92 1.05 -10.78
N ALA A 190 -7.69 0.72 -9.51
CA ALA A 190 -8.72 0.18 -8.63
C ALA A 190 -9.92 1.12 -8.48
N LEU A 191 -9.64 2.40 -8.18
CA LEU A 191 -10.66 3.45 -8.07
C LEU A 191 -11.42 3.59 -9.38
N TRP A 192 -10.71 3.61 -10.51
CA TRP A 192 -11.33 3.65 -11.84
C TRP A 192 -12.26 2.46 -12.11
N TRP A 193 -11.84 1.24 -11.75
CA TRP A 193 -12.67 0.05 -11.90
C TRP A 193 -13.87 0.06 -10.96
N LEU A 194 -13.69 0.49 -9.71
CA LEU A 194 -14.76 0.62 -8.71
C LEU A 194 -15.82 1.63 -9.16
N LEU A 195 -15.41 2.78 -9.70
CA LEU A 195 -16.31 3.78 -10.27
C LEU A 195 -17.14 3.24 -11.45
N ARG A 196 -16.64 2.20 -12.14
CA ARG A 196 -17.32 1.52 -13.25
C ARG A 196 -18.14 0.29 -12.81
N THR A 197 -18.10 -0.08 -11.54
CA THR A 197 -19.00 -1.12 -11.00
C THR A 197 -20.32 -0.47 -10.57
N PRO A 198 -21.47 -0.99 -11.02
CA PRO A 198 -22.75 -0.40 -10.68
C PRO A 198 -23.08 -0.54 -9.19
N ARG A 199 -23.76 0.49 -8.68
CA ARG A 199 -24.32 0.55 -7.34
C ARG A 199 -25.67 -0.16 -7.35
N ARG A 200 -25.71 -1.48 -7.25
CA ARG A 200 -26.98 -2.21 -7.15
C ARG A 200 -26.94 -3.26 -6.06
N GLU A 201 -28.04 -3.36 -5.34
CA GLU A 201 -28.42 -4.60 -4.66
C GLU A 201 -28.93 -5.58 -5.73
N PRO A 202 -28.68 -6.89 -5.57
CA PRO A 202 -29.35 -7.90 -6.39
C PRO A 202 -30.87 -7.81 -6.26
#